data_AF-A0AA43HU50-F1
#
_entry.id   AF-A0AA43HU50-F1
#
_cell.length_a   1.000
_cell.length_b   1.000
_cell.length_c   1.000
_cell.angle_alpha   90.00
_cell.angle_beta   90.00
_cell.angle_gamma   90.00
#
_symmetry.space_group_name_H-M   'P 1'
#
loop_
_entity.id
_entity.type
_entity.pdbx_description
1 polymer ?
#
loop_
_entity_poly.entity_id
_entity_poly.type
_entity_poly.pdbx_seq_one_letter_code
_entity_poly.pdbx_strand_id
1 'polypeptide(L)'
;MGFLDLFFSRMRAAVGYKQSFEEKIQAGDISGALGLMCLEDRKVTKALNEYDIEKHEIMQRQDKATFDAKGNFKGWVKRWRLPLSYPVYINEIALVFIYGRPVQWLERTKDTKNAFAAFNHFIEDTHFNSKIRQAKRLAGSETQSALLFHTYQNKDGKAQCLIKVLAKSLGDDLYYIKDQYDRLLYFARGYYLSEGGGKTTYHVDIFTDDIIYRCKRGGLGWDIEKEPNYIGKKPIILFEQETEWSGANPLIKRQEYMKSRTADVNDYMADPALVATADVVKGLPEKDTENKLYVLSEKGQLNYLVPETADELKKQEREDNERHIFRETFTPNIDFDTMSKLTNISAKALKQMMILADIKAQMRKETHDEYLKRIANLIITIIGKVTHVDDVAVRTECERMKVGHEYQEPFGEDITEAITNAIKEVNAGGMSKETLIELNPLVKDKAQEKQRIASEEAIRKQEELEQYKRSIFEPTE
;
A
#
# COMPACT_ATOMS: atom_id res chain seq x y z
N MET A 1 48.88 5.19 0.82
CA MET A 1 47.96 6.29 0.44
C MET A 1 46.69 5.70 -0.19
N GLY A 2 45.74 5.08 0.49
CA GLY A 2 45.40 4.95 1.90
C GLY A 2 43.87 4.88 1.94
N PHE A 3 43.27 3.70 2.17
CA PHE A 3 41.81 3.52 2.28
C PHE A 3 41.18 4.50 3.30
N LEU A 4 41.96 4.91 4.30
CA LEU A 4 41.63 5.95 5.28
C LEU A 4 41.51 7.35 4.65
N ASP A 5 42.37 7.76 3.73
CA ASP A 5 42.26 9.07 3.06
C ASP A 5 41.03 9.16 2.16
N LEU A 6 40.65 8.06 1.51
CA LEU A 6 39.42 7.99 0.73
C LEU A 6 38.18 8.05 1.65
N PHE A 7 38.24 7.38 2.81
CA PHE A 7 37.21 7.43 3.84
C PHE A 7 37.05 8.83 4.43
N PHE A 8 38.16 9.49 4.81
CA PHE A 8 38.16 10.86 5.34
C PHE A 8 37.78 11.90 4.28
N SER A 9 38.20 11.73 3.02
CA SER A 9 37.79 12.61 1.91
C SER A 9 36.29 12.50 1.62
N ARG A 10 35.71 11.29 1.67
CA ARG A 10 34.27 11.07 1.46
C ARG A 10 33.44 11.53 2.65
N MET A 11 33.93 11.32 3.87
CA MET A 11 33.34 11.91 5.07
C MET A 11 33.34 13.45 4.98
N ARG A 12 34.42 14.07 4.51
CA ARG A 12 34.49 15.52 4.31
C ARG A 12 33.49 16.02 3.26
N ALA A 13 33.20 15.26 2.21
CA ALA A 13 32.18 15.63 1.23
C ALA A 13 30.76 15.58 1.83
N ALA A 14 30.39 14.51 2.54
CA ALA A 14 29.10 14.41 3.22
C ALA A 14 28.96 15.44 4.37
N VAL A 15 30.05 15.73 5.09
CA VAL A 15 30.11 16.78 6.12
C VAL A 15 30.01 18.17 5.47
N GLY A 16 30.61 18.39 4.30
CA GLY A 16 30.50 19.64 3.54
C GLY A 16 29.07 19.92 3.10
N TYR A 17 28.32 18.91 2.64
CA TYR A 17 26.89 19.04 2.34
C TYR A 17 26.07 19.42 3.59
N LYS A 18 26.33 18.77 4.73
CA LYS A 18 25.66 19.10 6.00
C LYS A 18 25.95 20.53 6.46
N GLN A 19 27.22 20.93 6.45
CA GLN A 19 27.64 22.29 6.81
C GLN A 19 26.97 23.32 5.89
N SER A 20 27.01 23.11 4.57
CA SER A 20 26.37 24.02 3.62
C SER A 20 24.85 24.11 3.77
N PHE A 21 24.19 23.02 4.19
CA PHE A 21 22.76 22.98 4.40
C PHE A 21 22.36 23.72 5.69
N GLU A 22 23.08 23.46 6.79
CA GLU A 22 22.86 24.13 8.07
C GLU A 22 23.18 25.63 8.00
N GLU A 23 24.25 26.01 7.31
CA GLU A 23 24.61 27.41 7.05
C GLU A 23 23.49 28.15 6.30
N LYS A 24 22.89 27.53 5.28
CA LYS A 24 21.77 28.12 4.54
C LYS A 24 20.50 28.28 5.37
N ILE A 25 20.17 27.29 6.21
CA ILE A 25 19.05 27.42 7.15
C ILE A 25 19.32 28.54 8.16
N GLN A 26 20.54 28.64 8.68
CA GLN A 26 20.92 29.70 9.61
C GLN A 26 20.92 31.09 8.96
N ALA A 27 21.28 31.17 7.68
CA ALA A 27 21.24 32.39 6.88
C ALA A 27 19.83 32.81 6.43
N GLY A 28 18.80 31.97 6.67
CA GLY A 28 17.44 32.24 6.24
C GLY A 28 17.13 31.91 4.77
N ASP A 29 18.09 31.32 4.04
CA ASP A 29 17.92 30.91 2.64
C ASP A 29 17.34 29.49 2.53
N ILE A 30 16.06 29.36 2.84
CA ILE A 30 15.36 28.07 2.80
C ILE A 30 15.14 27.61 1.37
N SER A 31 14.96 28.53 0.42
CA SER A 31 14.84 28.18 -1.00
C SER A 31 16.14 27.55 -1.52
N GLY A 32 17.30 28.11 -1.17
CA GLY A 32 18.59 27.52 -1.49
C GLY A 32 18.89 26.22 -0.75
N ALA A 33 18.33 26.02 0.45
CA ALA A 33 18.43 24.77 1.20
C ALA A 33 17.57 23.67 0.57
N LEU A 34 16.31 23.97 0.21
CA LEU A 34 15.41 23.05 -0.51
C LEU A 34 15.95 22.67 -1.89
N GLY A 35 16.64 23.58 -2.58
CA GLY A 35 17.31 23.28 -3.85
C GLY A 35 18.45 22.26 -3.73
N LEU A 36 18.99 22.02 -2.53
CA LEU A 36 19.96 20.94 -2.26
C LEU A 36 19.28 19.61 -1.93
N MET A 37 17.98 19.62 -1.63
CA MET A 37 17.21 18.41 -1.31
C MET A 37 16.73 17.70 -2.57
N CYS A 38 16.60 16.38 -2.48
CA CYS A 38 15.94 15.60 -3.51
C CYS A 38 14.43 15.81 -3.42
N LEU A 39 13.81 16.13 -4.56
CA LEU A 39 12.37 16.15 -4.76
C LEU A 39 12.05 15.37 -6.04
N GLU A 40 11.40 14.21 -5.90
CA GLU A 40 11.08 13.33 -7.04
C GLU A 40 9.77 13.69 -7.76
N ASP A 41 9.41 14.98 -7.78
CA ASP A 41 8.09 15.46 -8.23
C ASP A 41 7.66 14.96 -9.61
N ARG A 42 8.61 14.87 -10.56
CA ARG A 42 8.34 14.35 -11.92
C ARG A 42 7.95 12.87 -11.91
N LYS A 43 8.65 12.04 -11.13
CA LYS A 43 8.36 10.60 -11.04
C LYS A 43 7.04 10.36 -10.34
N VAL A 44 6.83 11.06 -9.22
CA VAL A 44 5.62 11.02 -8.41
C VAL A 44 4.40 11.45 -9.23
N THR A 45 4.49 12.57 -9.95
CA THR A 45 3.40 13.07 -10.81
C THR A 45 3.09 12.11 -11.95
N LYS A 46 4.11 11.51 -12.57
CA LYS A 46 3.91 10.50 -13.61
C LYS A 46 3.17 9.27 -13.05
N ALA A 47 3.59 8.77 -11.89
CA ALA A 47 2.96 7.65 -11.23
C ALA A 47 1.49 7.95 -10.87
N LEU A 48 1.20 9.16 -10.37
CA LEU A 48 -0.17 9.60 -10.09
C LEU A 48 -1.05 9.66 -11.34
N ASN A 49 -0.51 10.12 -12.48
CA ASN A 49 -1.26 10.13 -13.74
C ASN A 49 -1.55 8.72 -14.27
N GLU A 50 -0.68 7.75 -13.97
CA GLU A 50 -0.87 6.34 -14.32
C GLU A 50 -1.79 5.60 -13.33
N TYR A 51 -1.96 6.10 -12.11
CA TYR A 51 -2.81 5.48 -11.08
C TYR A 51 -4.25 5.99 -11.11
N ASP A 52 -4.43 7.28 -11.37
CA ASP A 52 -5.72 7.97 -11.38
C ASP A 52 -6.40 7.82 -12.74
N ILE A 53 -7.49 7.05 -12.75
CA ILE A 53 -8.28 6.65 -13.93
C ILE A 53 -8.64 7.87 -14.82
N GLU A 54 -8.93 9.01 -14.21
CA GLU A 54 -9.33 10.23 -14.94
C GLU A 54 -8.15 10.87 -15.70
N LYS A 55 -6.91 10.60 -15.28
CA LYS A 55 -5.68 11.17 -15.84
C LYS A 55 -4.95 10.24 -16.80
N HIS A 56 -5.46 9.02 -17.01
CA HIS A 56 -4.89 8.06 -17.95
C HIS A 56 -4.80 8.66 -19.36
N GLU A 57 -3.77 8.28 -20.11
CA GLU A 57 -3.52 8.81 -21.47
C GLU A 57 -4.70 8.58 -22.43
N ILE A 58 -5.48 7.51 -22.24
CA ILE A 58 -6.67 7.22 -23.04
C ILE A 58 -7.74 8.32 -22.92
N MET A 59 -7.77 9.06 -21.81
CA MET A 59 -8.69 10.17 -21.62
C MET A 59 -8.39 11.36 -22.53
N GLN A 60 -7.14 11.47 -23.01
CA GLN A 60 -6.70 12.52 -23.95
C GLN A 60 -7.02 12.16 -25.41
N ARG A 61 -7.61 11.00 -25.67
CA ARG A 61 -7.96 10.53 -27.02
C ARG A 61 -8.97 11.48 -27.67
N GLN A 62 -8.53 12.15 -28.74
CA GLN A 62 -9.35 13.08 -29.50
C GLN A 62 -10.44 12.36 -30.30
N ASP A 63 -11.59 13.04 -30.40
CA ASP A 63 -12.72 12.64 -31.22
C ASP A 63 -12.35 12.65 -32.72
N LYS A 64 -13.07 11.88 -33.53
CA LYS A 64 -12.78 11.77 -34.96
C LYS A 64 -13.44 12.92 -35.73
N ALA A 65 -12.65 13.76 -36.40
CA ALA A 65 -13.21 14.67 -37.39
C ALA A 65 -13.73 13.88 -38.60
N THR A 66 -14.94 14.17 -39.04
CA THR A 66 -15.52 13.64 -40.28
C THR A 66 -15.59 14.73 -41.33
N PHE A 67 -15.29 14.36 -42.57
CA PHE A 67 -15.29 15.25 -43.72
C PHE A 67 -16.26 14.70 -44.78
N ASP A 68 -16.89 15.60 -45.52
CA ASP A 68 -17.74 15.26 -46.66
C ASP A 68 -16.90 14.87 -47.88
N ALA A 69 -17.53 14.31 -48.93
CA ALA A 69 -16.85 13.88 -50.17
C ALA A 69 -16.08 15.01 -50.88
N LYS A 70 -16.42 16.27 -50.58
CA LYS A 70 -15.76 17.49 -51.08
C LYS A 70 -14.66 18.02 -50.16
N GLY A 71 -14.32 17.31 -49.09
CA GLY A 71 -13.26 17.70 -48.13
C GLY A 71 -13.69 18.71 -47.06
N ASN A 72 -14.96 19.11 -47.01
CA ASN A 72 -15.46 20.04 -45.99
C ASN A 72 -15.73 19.33 -44.65
N PHE A 73 -15.43 20.01 -43.54
CA PHE A 73 -15.71 19.49 -42.20
C PHE A 73 -17.21 19.28 -41.98
N LYS A 74 -17.59 18.05 -41.61
CA LYS A 74 -18.99 17.62 -41.43
C LYS A 74 -19.40 17.53 -39.95
N GLY A 75 -18.45 17.24 -39.07
CA GLY A 75 -18.70 17.13 -37.63
C GLY A 75 -17.71 16.23 -36.90
N TRP A 76 -17.80 16.23 -35.58
CA TRP A 76 -17.04 15.34 -34.70
C TRP A 76 -17.83 14.08 -34.41
N VAL A 77 -17.17 12.92 -34.49
CA VAL A 77 -17.69 11.67 -33.96
C VAL A 77 -16.99 11.36 -32.65
N LYS A 78 -17.80 11.31 -31.58
CA LYS A 78 -17.35 10.97 -30.24
C LYS A 78 -16.71 9.59 -30.26
N ARG A 79 -15.57 9.45 -29.58
CA ARG A 79 -14.89 8.16 -29.38
C ARG A 79 -14.97 7.76 -27.92
N TRP A 80 -15.06 6.46 -27.68
CA TRP A 80 -14.98 5.90 -26.35
C TRP A 80 -13.58 6.07 -25.77
N ARG A 81 -13.57 6.35 -24.46
CA ARG A 81 -12.38 6.46 -23.61
C ARG A 81 -12.62 5.57 -22.40
N LEU A 82 -12.10 4.35 -22.45
CA LEU A 82 -12.37 3.31 -21.45
C LEU A 82 -11.07 2.99 -20.69
N PRO A 83 -10.74 3.77 -19.65
CA PRO A 83 -9.60 3.48 -18.78
C PRO A 83 -9.85 2.23 -17.93
N LEU A 84 -8.77 1.56 -17.52
CA LEU A 84 -8.77 0.31 -16.76
C LEU A 84 -7.97 0.48 -15.47
N SER A 85 -8.54 0.06 -14.34
CA SER A 85 -7.96 0.25 -13.01
C SER A 85 -6.96 -0.84 -12.59
N TYR A 86 -6.19 -1.41 -13.53
CA TYR A 86 -5.16 -2.41 -13.21
C TYR A 86 -4.18 -1.92 -12.12
N PRO A 87 -3.65 -0.67 -12.17
CA PRO A 87 -2.75 -0.12 -11.16
C PRO A 87 -3.30 -0.20 -9.72
N VAL A 88 -4.58 0.17 -9.56
CA VAL A 88 -5.29 0.14 -8.27
C VAL A 88 -5.39 -1.29 -7.76
N TYR A 89 -5.84 -2.21 -8.62
CA TYR A 89 -5.97 -3.63 -8.27
C TYR A 89 -4.63 -4.24 -7.82
N ILE A 90 -3.59 -4.04 -8.61
CA ILE A 90 -2.23 -4.57 -8.33
C ILE A 90 -1.70 -4.03 -6.99
N ASN A 91 -1.90 -2.74 -6.71
CA ASN A 91 -1.43 -2.13 -5.46
C ASN A 91 -2.19 -2.64 -4.23
N GLU A 92 -3.52 -2.79 -4.33
CA GLU A 92 -4.34 -3.34 -3.24
C GLU A 92 -4.00 -4.80 -2.94
N ILE A 93 -3.81 -5.64 -3.97
CA ILE A 93 -3.37 -7.02 -3.77
C ILE A 93 -2.01 -7.04 -3.06
N ALA A 94 -1.03 -6.28 -3.53
CA ALA A 94 0.28 -6.19 -2.87
C ALA A 94 0.18 -5.69 -1.42
N LEU A 95 -0.76 -4.79 -1.11
CA LEU A 95 -1.00 -4.30 0.25
C LEU A 95 -1.53 -5.41 1.17
N VAL A 96 -2.49 -6.20 0.69
CA VAL A 96 -3.09 -7.29 1.47
C VAL A 96 -2.06 -8.35 1.84
N PHE A 97 -1.13 -8.67 0.95
CA PHE A 97 -0.12 -9.69 1.23
C PHE A 97 0.94 -9.28 2.28
N ILE A 98 1.16 -7.97 2.47
CA ILE A 98 2.13 -7.46 3.46
C ILE A 98 1.43 -7.08 4.77
N TYR A 99 0.33 -6.31 4.67
CA TYR A 99 -0.35 -5.70 5.82
C TYR A 99 -1.86 -6.00 5.86
N GLY A 100 -2.32 -7.04 5.16
CA GLY A 100 -3.71 -7.49 5.25
C GLY A 100 -4.10 -7.90 6.67
N ARG A 101 -3.20 -8.61 7.34
CA ARG A 101 -3.21 -8.81 8.78
C ARG A 101 -2.20 -7.88 9.46
N PRO A 102 -2.51 -7.36 10.65
CA PRO A 102 -1.59 -6.48 11.36
C PRO A 102 -0.29 -7.23 11.72
N VAL A 103 0.82 -6.49 11.78
CA VAL A 103 2.11 -7.04 12.21
C VAL A 103 2.02 -7.44 13.68
N GLN A 104 2.54 -8.61 14.03
CA GLN A 104 2.68 -9.01 15.43
C GLN A 104 3.99 -8.47 15.98
N TRP A 105 3.90 -7.74 17.09
CA TRP A 105 5.05 -7.25 17.82
C TRP A 105 5.40 -8.24 18.92
N LEU A 106 6.69 -8.57 19.04
CA LEU A 106 7.20 -9.56 20.00
C LEU A 106 8.21 -8.90 20.93
N GLU A 107 8.02 -9.10 22.23
CA GLU A 107 9.00 -8.70 23.25
C GLU A 107 10.18 -9.71 23.22
N ARG A 108 11.40 -9.24 22.92
CA ARG A 108 12.60 -10.10 22.90
C ARG A 108 13.36 -10.09 24.23
N THR A 109 12.97 -9.23 25.16
CA THR A 109 13.61 -9.06 26.47
C THR A 109 12.75 -9.63 27.57
N LYS A 110 13.38 -10.31 28.53
CA LYS A 110 12.72 -10.71 29.79
C LYS A 110 12.86 -9.51 30.72
N ASP A 111 11.76 -9.05 31.33
CA ASP A 111 11.67 -7.93 32.30
C ASP A 111 11.32 -6.53 31.76
N THR A 112 10.62 -6.40 30.62
CA THR A 112 10.15 -5.10 30.07
C THR A 112 8.62 -5.05 29.83
N LYS A 113 7.87 -5.77 30.67
CA LYS A 113 6.42 -5.97 30.48
C LYS A 113 5.60 -4.68 30.49
N ASN A 114 5.95 -3.70 31.33
CA ASN A 114 5.19 -2.45 31.43
C ASN A 114 5.45 -1.58 30.20
N ALA A 115 6.72 -1.48 29.76
CA ALA A 115 7.08 -0.80 28.53
C ALA A 115 6.44 -1.44 27.29
N PHE A 116 6.35 -2.78 27.24
CA PHE A 116 5.70 -3.48 26.14
C PHE A 116 4.18 -3.30 26.14
N ALA A 117 3.54 -3.26 27.31
CA ALA A 117 2.12 -2.91 27.42
C ALA A 117 1.85 -1.48 26.94
N ALA A 118 2.69 -0.51 27.33
CA ALA A 118 2.61 0.86 26.85
C ALA A 118 2.85 0.97 25.33
N PHE A 119 3.73 0.13 24.77
CA PHE A 119 3.96 0.03 23.33
C PHE A 119 2.70 -0.45 22.60
N ASN A 120 2.04 -1.51 23.07
CA ASN A 120 0.81 -2.00 22.46
C ASN A 120 -0.33 -0.96 22.56
N HIS A 121 -0.47 -0.30 23.72
CA HIS A 121 -1.42 0.79 23.90
C HIS A 121 -1.16 1.95 22.92
N PHE A 122 0.11 2.30 22.69
CA PHE A 122 0.48 3.32 21.70
C PHE A 122 0.06 2.92 20.28
N ILE A 123 0.27 1.65 19.89
CA ILE A 123 -0.10 1.13 18.57
C ILE A 123 -1.62 1.20 18.35
N GLU A 124 -2.39 0.88 19.39
CA GLU A 124 -3.86 0.94 19.37
C GLU A 124 -4.36 2.39 19.31
N ASP A 125 -3.93 3.24 20.23
CA ASP A 125 -4.35 4.65 20.30
C ASP A 125 -4.07 5.42 19.01
N THR A 126 -2.86 5.24 18.46
CA THR A 126 -2.43 5.96 17.27
C THR A 126 -3.00 5.36 15.97
N HIS A 127 -3.78 4.27 16.06
CA HIS A 127 -4.33 3.53 14.94
C HIS A 127 -3.24 3.15 13.93
N PHE A 128 -2.06 2.76 14.44
CA PHE A 128 -0.85 2.57 13.65
C PHE A 128 -1.05 1.61 12.47
N ASN A 129 -1.77 0.51 12.69
CA ASN A 129 -2.06 -0.50 11.65
C ASN A 129 -2.82 0.09 10.45
N SER A 130 -3.70 1.06 10.67
CA SER A 130 -4.39 1.77 9.58
C SER A 130 -3.45 2.72 8.84
N LYS A 131 -2.62 3.44 9.59
CA LYS A 131 -1.68 4.44 9.05
C LYS A 131 -0.57 3.80 8.21
N ILE A 132 0.00 2.67 8.65
CA ILE A 132 1.02 1.97 7.88
C ILE A 132 0.45 1.37 6.58
N ARG A 133 -0.79 0.85 6.62
CA ARG A 133 -1.48 0.38 5.42
C ARG A 133 -1.71 1.51 4.42
N GLN A 134 -2.14 2.67 4.90
CA GLN A 134 -2.30 3.87 4.08
C GLN A 134 -0.96 4.33 3.50
N ALA A 135 0.10 4.37 4.30
CA ALA A 135 1.44 4.76 3.83
C ALA A 135 1.98 3.81 2.76
N LYS A 136 1.88 2.48 2.96
CA LYS A 136 2.28 1.50 1.94
C LYS A 136 1.48 1.64 0.65
N ARG A 137 0.16 1.83 0.75
CA ARG A 137 -0.70 2.04 -0.42
C ARG A 137 -0.25 3.24 -1.22
N LEU A 138 -0.01 4.37 -0.54
CA LEU A 138 0.43 5.61 -1.17
C LEU A 138 1.84 5.47 -1.77
N ALA A 139 2.78 4.87 -1.05
CA ALA A 139 4.11 4.59 -1.60
C ALA A 139 4.02 3.72 -2.87
N GLY A 140 3.04 2.82 -2.96
CA GLY A 140 2.82 1.97 -4.15
C GLY A 140 2.16 2.68 -5.32
N SER A 141 1.39 3.75 -5.05
CA SER A 141 0.73 4.54 -6.09
C SER A 141 1.59 5.71 -6.60
N GLU A 142 2.36 6.34 -5.71
CA GLU A 142 3.08 7.58 -6.02
C GLU A 142 4.58 7.50 -5.74
N THR A 143 5.14 6.29 -5.57
CA THR A 143 6.56 5.95 -5.32
C THR A 143 7.11 6.32 -3.95
N GLN A 144 6.54 7.34 -3.31
CA GLN A 144 7.03 7.84 -2.03
C GLN A 144 5.86 8.12 -1.09
N SER A 145 6.03 7.81 0.18
CA SER A 145 5.14 8.30 1.24
C SER A 145 5.93 8.42 2.54
N ALA A 146 5.41 9.13 3.54
CA ALA A 146 6.06 9.19 4.84
C ALA A 146 5.07 9.09 6.00
N LEU A 147 5.53 8.52 7.10
CA LEU A 147 4.85 8.56 8.39
C LEU A 147 5.54 9.61 9.27
N LEU A 148 4.79 10.65 9.64
CA LEU A 148 5.21 11.70 10.58
C LEU A 148 4.58 11.44 11.95
N PHE A 149 5.43 11.35 12.97
CA PHE A 149 5.08 11.23 14.37
C PHE A 149 5.06 12.63 15.00
N HIS A 150 3.90 13.27 15.00
CA HIS A 150 3.73 14.60 15.54
C HIS A 150 3.40 14.56 17.03
N THR A 151 4.28 15.08 17.87
CA THR A 151 4.07 15.20 19.31
C THR A 151 3.35 16.50 19.64
N TYR A 152 2.29 16.42 20.43
CA TYR A 152 1.50 17.57 20.84
C TYR A 152 1.01 17.40 22.28
N GLN A 153 0.61 18.49 22.92
CA GLN A 153 -0.03 18.45 24.23
C GLN A 153 -1.54 18.44 24.06
N ASN A 154 -2.20 17.49 24.73
CA ASN A 154 -3.66 17.43 24.79
C ASN A 154 -4.22 18.58 25.64
N LYS A 155 -5.55 18.74 25.58
CA LYS A 155 -6.29 19.70 26.41
C LYS A 155 -6.03 19.51 27.91
N ASP A 156 -5.71 18.30 28.33
CA ASP A 156 -5.39 17.94 29.72
C ASP A 156 -3.91 18.15 30.10
N GLY A 157 -3.12 18.78 29.22
CA GLY A 157 -1.68 19.02 29.42
C GLY A 157 -0.78 17.78 29.25
N LYS A 158 -1.36 16.60 28.98
CA LYS A 158 -0.60 15.37 28.73
C LYS A 158 0.00 15.36 27.33
N ALA A 159 1.26 14.98 27.21
CA ALA A 159 1.93 14.83 25.93
C ALA A 159 1.44 13.55 25.22
N GLN A 160 0.96 13.70 23.98
CA GLN A 160 0.53 12.62 23.11
C GLN A 160 1.21 12.71 21.74
N CYS A 161 1.11 11.64 20.97
CA CYS A 161 1.65 11.55 19.62
C CYS A 161 0.55 11.21 18.63
N LEU A 162 0.49 11.95 17.53
CA LEU A 162 -0.37 11.67 16.38
C LEU A 162 0.49 11.18 15.22
N ILE A 163 0.03 10.15 14.52
CA ILE A 163 0.67 9.68 13.29
C ILE A 163 -0.07 10.27 12.08
N LYS A 164 0.63 11.11 11.32
CA LYS A 164 0.15 11.67 10.05
C LYS A 164 0.84 10.98 8.88
N VAL A 165 0.06 10.54 7.90
CA VAL A 165 0.58 10.04 6.62
C VAL A 165 0.78 11.25 5.70
N LEU A 166 1.96 11.34 5.11
CA LEU A 166 2.38 12.39 4.19
C LEU A 166 2.55 11.79 2.80
N ALA A 167 2.03 12.47 1.79
CA ALA A 167 2.00 12.03 0.40
C ALA A 167 1.69 13.20 -0.53
N LYS A 168 2.16 13.13 -1.78
CA LYS A 168 1.93 14.18 -2.78
C LYS A 168 0.44 14.31 -3.12
N SER A 169 -0.25 13.19 -3.25
CA SER A 169 -1.72 13.14 -3.44
C SER A 169 -2.50 13.77 -2.28
N LEU A 170 -1.92 13.83 -1.08
CA LEU A 170 -2.50 14.52 0.09
C LEU A 170 -2.13 16.01 0.17
N GLY A 171 -1.39 16.54 -0.81
CA GLY A 171 -0.95 17.93 -0.87
C GLY A 171 0.37 18.21 -0.15
N ASP A 172 1.15 17.18 0.16
CA ASP A 172 2.44 17.30 0.83
C ASP A 172 3.62 17.05 -0.12
N ASP A 173 4.53 18.00 -0.22
CA ASP A 173 5.82 17.85 -0.92
C ASP A 173 6.85 17.25 0.03
N LEU A 174 7.44 16.12 -0.36
CA LEU A 174 8.44 15.42 0.45
C LEU A 174 9.84 15.74 -0.08
N TYR A 175 10.63 16.43 0.73
CA TYR A 175 12.03 16.73 0.44
C TYR A 175 12.93 15.92 1.36
N TYR A 176 14.01 15.36 0.83
CA TYR A 176 14.93 14.60 1.65
C TYR A 176 16.37 14.66 1.13
N ILE A 177 17.32 14.43 2.03
CA ILE A 177 18.73 14.25 1.71
C ILE A 177 19.18 12.93 2.32
N LYS A 178 19.75 12.07 1.49
CA LYS A 178 20.42 10.84 1.91
C LYS A 178 21.92 10.97 1.80
N ASP A 179 22.63 10.29 2.69
CA ASP A 179 24.07 10.05 2.59
C ASP A 179 24.36 9.00 1.50
N GLN A 180 25.64 8.83 1.14
CA GLN A 180 26.11 7.79 0.19
C GLN A 180 25.83 6.34 0.63
N TYR A 181 25.37 6.16 1.87
CA TYR A 181 24.98 4.89 2.47
C TYR A 181 23.45 4.79 2.69
N ASP A 182 22.67 5.58 1.95
CA ASP A 182 21.20 5.65 2.03
C ASP A 182 20.60 6.07 3.38
N ARG A 183 21.44 6.59 4.29
CA ARG A 183 20.99 7.13 5.58
C ARG A 183 20.33 8.49 5.39
N LEU A 184 19.08 8.62 5.86
CA LEU A 184 18.33 9.88 5.83
C LEU A 184 18.98 10.93 6.75
N LEU A 185 19.56 11.98 6.16
CA LEU A 185 20.23 13.08 6.87
C LEU A 185 19.26 14.19 7.26
N TYR A 186 18.47 14.66 6.30
CA TYR A 186 17.48 15.71 6.48
C TYR A 186 16.20 15.34 5.77
N PHE A 187 15.08 15.75 6.34
CA PHE A 187 13.76 15.62 5.73
C PHE A 187 13.04 16.93 5.91
N ALA A 188 12.34 17.38 4.86
CA ALA A 188 11.45 18.51 4.94
C ALA A 188 10.11 18.21 4.27
N ARG A 189 9.05 18.81 4.81
CA ARG A 189 7.69 18.71 4.32
C ARG A 189 7.23 20.08 3.85
N GLY A 190 6.95 20.22 2.57
CA GLY A 190 6.27 21.39 2.01
C GLY A 190 4.76 21.19 1.96
N TYR A 191 3.98 22.19 2.33
CA TYR A 191 2.52 22.14 2.24
C TYR A 191 1.92 23.54 2.11
N TYR A 192 0.72 23.60 1.55
CA TYR A 192 -0.03 24.84 1.43
C TYR A 192 -1.08 24.92 2.54
N LEU A 193 -1.12 26.05 3.24
CA LEU A 193 -2.12 26.32 4.28
C LEU A 193 -2.89 27.59 3.92
N SER A 194 -4.21 27.52 4.00
CA SER A 194 -5.07 28.68 3.77
C SER A 194 -5.24 29.44 5.09
N GLU A 195 -4.66 30.64 5.17
CA GLU A 195 -4.79 31.50 6.34
C GLU A 195 -6.08 32.33 6.29
N GLY A 196 -6.49 32.86 7.46
CA GLY A 196 -7.64 33.75 7.57
C GLY A 196 -7.54 34.91 6.58
N GLY A 197 -8.56 35.05 5.71
CA GLY A 197 -8.58 36.04 4.63
C GLY A 197 -8.35 35.48 3.22
N GLY A 198 -8.29 34.16 3.03
CA GLY A 198 -8.28 33.53 1.71
C GLY A 198 -6.92 33.55 0.98
N LYS A 199 -5.85 33.88 1.69
CA LYS A 199 -4.48 33.78 1.16
C LYS A 199 -3.91 32.39 1.45
N THR A 200 -3.43 31.72 0.40
CA THR A 200 -2.72 30.45 0.52
C THR A 200 -1.23 30.73 0.70
N THR A 201 -0.68 30.37 1.84
CA THR A 201 0.76 30.49 2.14
C THR A 201 1.43 29.13 2.03
N TYR A 202 2.67 29.11 1.54
CA TYR A 202 3.47 27.89 1.48
C TYR A 202 4.29 27.76 2.76
N HIS A 203 4.18 26.62 3.42
CA HIS A 203 4.88 26.28 4.64
C HIS A 203 5.84 25.13 4.37
N VAL A 204 6.98 25.14 5.06
CA VAL A 204 8.00 24.10 4.98
C VAL A 204 8.47 23.76 6.39
N ASP A 205 8.25 22.51 6.79
CA ASP A 205 8.73 22.02 8.08
C ASP A 205 9.97 21.14 7.85
N ILE A 206 11.13 21.56 8.37
CA ILE A 206 12.39 20.82 8.27
C ILE A 206 12.65 20.09 9.58
N PHE A 207 12.82 18.78 9.50
CA PHE A 207 12.98 17.91 10.66
C PHE A 207 14.43 17.46 10.81
N THR A 208 15.05 17.87 11.92
CA THR A 208 16.38 17.40 12.33
C THR A 208 16.30 16.58 13.62
N ASP A 209 17.43 16.08 14.11
CA ASP A 209 17.44 15.25 15.32
C ASP A 209 17.08 16.05 16.58
N ASP A 210 17.53 17.31 16.66
CA ASP A 210 17.38 18.15 17.85
C ASP A 210 16.41 19.34 17.65
N ILE A 211 16.23 19.81 16.41
CA ILE A 211 15.43 21.02 16.12
C ILE A 211 14.48 20.76 14.95
N ILE A 212 13.24 21.24 15.07
CA ILE A 212 12.27 21.32 13.99
C ILE A 212 12.19 22.79 13.56
N TYR A 213 12.48 23.06 12.30
CA TYR A 213 12.35 24.41 11.72
C TYR A 213 11.02 24.51 11.01
N ARG A 214 10.10 25.31 11.55
CA ARG A 214 8.84 25.64 10.88
C ARG A 214 9.03 26.92 10.09
N CYS A 215 8.90 26.81 8.79
CA CYS A 215 9.24 27.88 7.88
C CYS A 215 7.99 28.33 7.14
N LYS A 216 7.66 29.61 7.20
CA LYS A 216 6.53 30.19 6.48
C LYS A 216 7.05 31.10 5.36
N ARG A 217 6.53 30.93 4.16
CA ARG A 217 6.88 31.79 3.03
C ARG A 217 6.14 33.13 3.15
N GLY A 218 6.88 34.19 3.47
CA GLY A 218 6.39 35.56 3.54
C GLY A 218 6.50 36.30 2.20
N GLY A 219 6.14 37.58 2.20
CA GLY A 219 6.22 38.44 1.01
C GLY A 219 7.66 38.85 0.63
N LEU A 220 8.60 38.79 1.58
CA LEU A 220 9.98 39.27 1.42
C LEU A 220 10.99 38.30 2.09
N GLY A 221 10.80 36.99 1.88
CA GLY A 221 11.67 35.95 2.41
C GLY A 221 10.89 34.86 3.15
N TRP A 222 11.58 34.19 4.06
CA TRP A 222 11.01 33.13 4.88
C TRP A 222 11.06 33.50 6.37
N ASP A 223 9.93 33.30 7.06
CA ASP A 223 9.84 33.41 8.51
C ASP A 223 10.17 32.04 9.12
N ILE A 224 11.17 31.97 10.00
CA ILE A 224 11.69 30.72 10.58
C ILE A 224 11.41 30.67 12.07
N GLU A 225 10.60 29.71 12.49
CA GLU A 225 10.40 29.36 13.89
C GLU A 225 11.18 28.09 14.22
N LYS A 226 11.91 28.11 15.33
CA LYS A 226 12.72 26.96 15.80
C LYS A 226 12.03 26.33 17.00
N GLU A 227 11.62 25.08 16.84
CA GLU A 227 11.06 24.27 17.93
C GLU A 227 12.05 23.17 18.33
N PRO A 228 12.27 22.94 19.64
CA PRO A 228 13.10 21.82 20.08
C PRO A 228 12.41 20.47 19.80
N ASN A 229 13.14 19.51 19.25
CA ASN A 229 12.66 18.15 19.04
C ASN A 229 12.87 17.31 20.31
N TYR A 230 11.82 17.12 21.09
CA TYR A 230 11.87 16.36 22.35
C TYR A 230 12.19 14.86 22.18
N ILE A 231 12.04 14.30 20.98
CA ILE A 231 12.31 12.88 20.71
C ILE A 231 13.83 12.63 20.64
N GLY A 232 14.61 13.60 20.16
CA GLY A 232 16.05 13.45 19.89
C GLY A 232 16.36 12.48 18.73
N LYS A 233 15.37 12.23 17.87
CA LYS A 233 15.45 11.47 16.61
C LYS A 233 14.47 12.10 15.63
N LYS A 234 14.76 12.02 14.32
CA LYS A 234 13.81 12.50 13.29
C LYS A 234 12.47 11.76 13.41
N PRO A 235 11.34 12.46 13.61
CA PRO A 235 10.02 11.84 13.80
C PRO A 235 9.41 11.29 12.51
N ILE A 236 10.23 10.82 11.57
CA ILE A 236 9.82 10.56 10.19
C ILE A 236 10.39 9.25 9.69
N ILE A 237 9.54 8.56 8.93
CA ILE A 237 9.85 7.31 8.26
C ILE A 237 9.39 7.47 6.83
N LEU A 238 10.37 7.61 5.94
CA LEU A 238 10.19 7.74 4.50
C LEU A 238 10.11 6.34 3.90
N PHE A 239 8.99 6.04 3.24
CA PHE A 239 8.77 4.85 2.44
C PHE A 239 9.09 5.20 1.00
N GLU A 240 10.13 4.59 0.45
CA GLU A 240 10.45 4.67 -0.97
C GLU A 240 10.29 3.29 -1.60
N GLN A 241 9.53 3.24 -2.70
CA GLN A 241 9.43 2.05 -3.53
C GLN A 241 9.06 2.41 -4.97
N GLU A 242 9.32 1.51 -5.90
CA GLU A 242 8.79 1.64 -7.26
C GLU A 242 7.27 1.45 -7.28
N THR A 243 6.60 1.98 -8.31
CA THR A 243 5.16 1.75 -8.51
C THR A 243 4.86 0.26 -8.60
N GLU A 244 3.72 -0.16 -8.05
CA GLU A 244 3.42 -1.60 -7.94
C GLU A 244 3.16 -2.29 -9.29
N TRP A 245 2.87 -1.50 -10.33
CA TRP A 245 2.67 -1.92 -11.71
C TRP A 245 3.84 -1.54 -12.63
N SER A 246 5.00 -1.22 -12.06
CA SER A 246 6.24 -0.97 -12.82
C SER A 246 6.49 -2.11 -13.83
N GLY A 247 6.80 -1.76 -15.08
CA GLY A 247 6.95 -2.71 -16.19
C GLY A 247 5.68 -2.93 -17.02
N ALA A 248 4.49 -2.98 -16.41
CA ALA A 248 3.23 -3.30 -17.11
C ALA A 248 2.56 -2.10 -17.81
N ASN A 249 3.06 -0.88 -17.58
CA ASN A 249 2.50 0.36 -18.14
C ASN A 249 2.21 0.33 -19.65
N PRO A 250 3.14 -0.11 -20.53
CA PRO A 250 2.87 -0.15 -21.96
C PRO A 250 1.74 -1.12 -22.33
N LEU A 251 1.66 -2.27 -21.65
CA LEU A 251 0.62 -3.27 -21.87
C LEU A 251 -0.75 -2.76 -21.41
N ILE A 252 -0.81 -2.10 -20.25
CA ILE A 252 -2.05 -1.48 -19.74
C ILE A 252 -2.57 -0.45 -20.75
N LYS A 253 -1.71 0.45 -21.23
CA LYS A 253 -2.08 1.45 -22.25
C LYS A 253 -2.57 0.82 -23.55
N ARG A 254 -1.92 -0.27 -23.99
CA ARG A 254 -2.35 -1.03 -25.18
C ARG A 254 -3.73 -1.64 -24.97
N GLN A 255 -3.99 -2.22 -23.81
CA GLN A 255 -5.26 -2.83 -23.44
C GLN A 255 -6.41 -1.81 -23.41
N GLU A 256 -6.19 -0.64 -22.80
CA GLU A 256 -7.17 0.47 -22.77
C GLU A 256 -7.50 0.99 -24.18
N TYR A 257 -6.46 1.15 -25.01
CA TYR A 257 -6.64 1.57 -26.39
C TYR A 257 -7.43 0.54 -27.20
N MET A 258 -7.09 -0.74 -27.08
CA MET A 258 -7.82 -1.83 -27.73
C MET A 258 -9.28 -1.87 -27.29
N LYS A 259 -9.55 -1.82 -25.97
CA LYS A 259 -10.92 -1.84 -25.44
C LYS A 259 -11.75 -0.66 -25.94
N SER A 260 -11.17 0.55 -25.92
CA SER A 260 -11.82 1.76 -26.42
C SER A 260 -12.09 1.70 -27.94
N ARG A 261 -11.15 1.14 -28.72
CA ARG A 261 -11.34 0.94 -30.16
C ARG A 261 -12.38 -0.12 -30.47
N THR A 262 -12.40 -1.22 -29.73
CA THR A 262 -13.43 -2.25 -29.87
C THR A 262 -14.81 -1.71 -29.55
N ALA A 263 -14.95 -0.88 -28.51
CA ALA A 263 -16.22 -0.21 -28.20
C ALA A 263 -16.69 0.68 -29.36
N ASP A 264 -15.79 1.51 -29.94
CA ASP A 264 -16.16 2.31 -31.11
C ASP A 264 -16.65 1.42 -32.26
N VAL A 265 -15.91 0.35 -32.58
CA VAL A 265 -16.26 -0.56 -33.69
C VAL A 265 -17.59 -1.26 -33.42
N ASN A 266 -17.85 -1.67 -32.18
CA ASN A 266 -19.10 -2.31 -31.80
C ASN A 266 -20.28 -1.38 -32.02
N ASP A 267 -20.19 -0.09 -31.65
CA ASP A 267 -21.25 0.88 -31.93
C ASP A 267 -21.48 1.05 -33.44
N TYR A 268 -20.40 1.15 -34.24
CA TYR A 268 -20.54 1.24 -35.70
C TYR A 268 -21.14 -0.01 -36.33
N MET A 269 -20.89 -1.20 -35.77
CA MET A 269 -21.37 -2.48 -36.31
C MET A 269 -22.77 -2.84 -35.79
N ALA A 270 -23.14 -2.39 -34.60
CA ALA A 270 -24.50 -2.52 -34.07
C ALA A 270 -25.52 -1.79 -34.96
N ASP A 271 -25.09 -0.71 -35.64
CA ASP A 271 -25.86 0.03 -36.64
C ASP A 271 -25.33 -0.22 -38.08
N PRO A 272 -25.54 -1.42 -38.67
CA PRO A 272 -24.89 -1.80 -39.92
C PRO A 272 -25.28 -0.87 -41.08
N ALA A 273 -24.27 -0.27 -41.72
CA ALA A 273 -24.43 0.45 -42.97
C ALA A 273 -24.45 -0.52 -44.16
N LEU A 274 -25.54 -0.53 -44.92
CA LEU A 274 -25.70 -1.35 -46.12
C LEU A 274 -24.91 -0.79 -47.31
N VAL A 275 -24.16 -1.66 -47.99
CA VAL A 275 -23.47 -1.36 -49.25
C VAL A 275 -24.24 -2.03 -50.38
N ALA A 276 -24.70 -1.25 -51.35
CA ALA A 276 -25.38 -1.73 -52.56
C ALA A 276 -24.55 -1.43 -53.82
N THR A 277 -24.67 -2.26 -54.85
CA THR A 277 -24.07 -2.03 -56.17
C THR A 277 -24.71 -0.80 -56.85
N ALA A 278 -23.92 -0.11 -57.68
CA ALA A 278 -24.14 1.25 -58.15
C ALA A 278 -25.48 1.54 -58.89
N ASP A 279 -26.22 0.51 -59.30
CA ASP A 279 -27.48 0.67 -60.06
C ASP A 279 -28.73 0.93 -59.20
N VAL A 280 -28.62 0.96 -57.85
CA VAL A 280 -29.77 1.16 -56.94
C VAL A 280 -29.82 2.59 -56.33
N VAL A 281 -28.92 3.50 -56.72
CA VAL A 281 -28.79 4.83 -56.06
C VAL A 281 -29.91 5.83 -56.42
N LYS A 282 -30.89 5.47 -57.27
CA LYS A 282 -31.96 6.39 -57.72
C LYS A 282 -33.30 6.29 -56.99
N GLY A 283 -33.39 5.66 -55.82
CA GLY A 283 -34.68 5.52 -55.12
C GLY A 283 -34.62 5.25 -53.63
N LEU A 284 -33.76 5.96 -52.87
CA LEU A 284 -33.74 5.86 -51.40
C LEU A 284 -34.55 7.01 -50.77
N PRO A 285 -35.53 6.73 -49.88
CA PRO A 285 -36.20 7.75 -49.09
C PRO A 285 -35.28 8.28 -47.98
N GLU A 286 -35.51 9.54 -47.57
CA GLU A 286 -34.73 10.22 -46.54
C GLU A 286 -34.84 9.51 -45.17
N LYS A 287 -33.71 8.96 -44.74
CA LYS A 287 -33.09 8.90 -43.40
C LYS A 287 -33.92 8.81 -42.10
N ASP A 288 -35.20 8.45 -42.08
CA ASP A 288 -35.98 8.43 -40.82
C ASP A 288 -36.95 7.24 -40.62
N THR A 289 -36.55 6.01 -40.95
CA THR A 289 -37.28 4.81 -40.50
C THR A 289 -36.34 3.68 -40.07
N GLU A 290 -36.54 3.18 -38.85
CA GLU A 290 -35.76 2.14 -38.15
C GLU A 290 -35.87 0.73 -38.79
N ASN A 291 -36.74 0.53 -39.78
CA ASN A 291 -36.83 -0.72 -40.54
C ASN A 291 -36.71 -0.44 -42.04
N LYS A 292 -35.56 -0.80 -42.62
CA LYS A 292 -35.31 -0.65 -44.05
C LYS A 292 -35.57 -1.97 -44.78
N LEU A 293 -36.71 -2.06 -45.46
CA LEU A 293 -37.05 -3.18 -46.35
C LEU A 293 -36.31 -3.01 -47.69
N TYR A 294 -35.65 -4.06 -48.18
CA TYR A 294 -34.96 -4.04 -49.47
C TYR A 294 -35.43 -5.15 -50.40
N VAL A 295 -35.61 -4.78 -51.68
CA VAL A 295 -35.99 -5.66 -52.78
C VAL A 295 -34.72 -5.96 -53.60
N LEU A 296 -34.40 -7.24 -53.78
CA LEU A 296 -33.27 -7.73 -54.58
C LEU A 296 -33.67 -7.85 -56.06
N SER A 297 -32.80 -7.44 -56.99
CA SER A 297 -32.89 -7.86 -58.40
C SER A 297 -32.29 -9.25 -58.59
N GLU A 298 -32.72 -9.98 -59.63
CA GLU A 298 -32.55 -11.43 -59.88
C GLU A 298 -31.14 -12.06 -59.75
N LYS A 299 -30.07 -11.27 -59.55
CA LYS A 299 -28.68 -11.76 -59.33
C LYS A 299 -27.89 -11.01 -58.24
N GLY A 300 -28.55 -10.23 -57.38
CA GLY A 300 -27.88 -9.54 -56.27
C GLY A 300 -27.62 -10.48 -55.09
N GLN A 301 -26.37 -10.59 -54.63
CA GLN A 301 -26.04 -11.24 -53.35
C GLN A 301 -25.85 -10.16 -52.28
N LEU A 302 -26.47 -10.37 -51.13
CA LEU A 302 -26.41 -9.46 -49.98
C LEU A 302 -25.60 -10.18 -48.89
N ASN A 303 -24.33 -9.82 -48.76
CA ASN A 303 -23.42 -10.42 -47.79
C ASN A 303 -23.11 -9.40 -46.69
N TYR A 304 -23.16 -9.84 -45.43
CA TYR A 304 -22.59 -9.09 -44.33
C TYR A 304 -21.06 -9.16 -44.43
N LEU A 305 -20.39 -8.01 -44.33
CA LEU A 305 -18.94 -7.97 -44.24
C LEU A 305 -18.52 -8.38 -42.83
N VAL A 306 -18.45 -9.68 -42.55
CA VAL A 306 -17.98 -10.20 -41.26
C VAL A 306 -16.46 -10.36 -41.34
N PRO A 307 -15.67 -9.68 -40.49
CA PRO A 307 -14.23 -9.93 -40.41
C PRO A 307 -13.98 -11.25 -39.65
N GLU A 308 -14.01 -12.38 -40.34
CA GLU A 308 -13.98 -13.72 -39.71
C GLU A 308 -12.73 -14.01 -38.85
N THR A 309 -11.57 -13.39 -39.12
CA THR A 309 -10.29 -13.70 -38.44
C THR A 309 -9.76 -12.60 -37.53
N ALA A 310 -10.26 -11.36 -37.66
CA ALA A 310 -9.70 -10.22 -36.93
C ALA A 310 -10.14 -10.20 -35.46
N ASP A 311 -11.29 -10.76 -35.13
CA ASP A 311 -11.83 -10.71 -33.77
C ASP A 311 -11.22 -11.77 -32.86
N GLU A 312 -10.88 -12.94 -33.41
CA GLU A 312 -10.10 -13.97 -32.69
C GLU A 312 -8.70 -13.46 -32.34
N LEU A 313 -7.99 -12.82 -33.28
CA LEU A 313 -6.66 -12.24 -33.03
C LEU A 313 -6.70 -11.15 -31.95
N LYS A 314 -7.72 -10.29 -31.97
CA LYS A 314 -7.90 -9.27 -30.91
C LYS A 314 -8.19 -9.89 -29.55
N LYS A 315 -8.96 -10.98 -29.52
CA LYS A 315 -9.25 -11.70 -28.27
C LYS A 315 -7.97 -12.34 -27.72
N GLN A 316 -7.19 -12.99 -28.58
CA GLN A 316 -5.90 -13.58 -28.19
C GLN A 316 -4.93 -12.50 -27.68
N GLU A 317 -4.75 -11.39 -28.40
CA GLU A 317 -3.88 -10.28 -27.95
C GLU A 317 -4.36 -9.72 -26.59
N ARG A 318 -5.68 -9.61 -26.36
CA ARG A 318 -6.23 -9.13 -25.09
C ARG A 318 -5.90 -10.07 -23.93
N GLU A 319 -6.11 -11.37 -24.11
CA GLU A 319 -5.84 -12.40 -23.11
C GLU A 319 -4.33 -12.51 -22.82
N ASP A 320 -3.50 -12.46 -23.86
CA ASP A 320 -2.04 -12.48 -23.72
C ASP A 320 -1.56 -11.23 -22.96
N ASN A 321 -2.01 -10.03 -23.33
CA ASN A 321 -1.67 -8.80 -22.62
C ASN A 321 -2.04 -8.88 -21.14
N GLU A 322 -3.24 -9.36 -20.81
CA GLU A 322 -3.69 -9.49 -19.43
C GLU A 322 -2.85 -10.49 -18.62
N ARG A 323 -2.52 -11.64 -19.22
CA ARG A 323 -1.60 -12.61 -18.60
C ARG A 323 -0.22 -12.01 -18.37
N HIS A 324 0.30 -11.25 -19.33
CA HIS A 324 1.60 -10.59 -19.22
C HIS A 324 1.60 -9.50 -18.14
N ILE A 325 0.55 -8.67 -18.06
CA ILE A 325 0.38 -7.66 -17.01
C ILE A 325 0.48 -8.33 -15.63
N PHE A 326 -0.35 -9.34 -15.38
CA PHE A 326 -0.38 -10.01 -14.07
C PHE A 326 0.91 -10.77 -13.75
N ARG A 327 1.55 -11.38 -14.76
CA ARG A 327 2.83 -12.08 -14.58
C ARG A 327 3.97 -11.14 -14.26
N GLU A 328 4.10 -10.03 -15.00
CA GLU A 328 5.17 -9.04 -14.81
C GLU A 328 5.02 -8.29 -13.49
N THR A 329 3.79 -8.06 -13.03
CA THR A 329 3.52 -7.40 -11.75
C THR A 329 3.41 -8.38 -10.58
N PHE A 330 3.67 -9.67 -10.81
CA PHE A 330 3.57 -10.75 -9.82
C PHE A 330 2.24 -10.75 -9.06
N THR A 331 1.15 -10.47 -9.76
CA THR A 331 -0.19 -10.36 -9.16
C THR A 331 -1.03 -11.55 -9.61
N PRO A 332 -1.62 -12.33 -8.69
CA PRO A 332 -2.50 -13.44 -9.06
C PRO A 332 -3.73 -12.88 -9.78
N ASN A 333 -4.08 -13.48 -10.91
CA ASN A 333 -5.37 -13.21 -11.53
C ASN A 333 -6.45 -13.99 -10.79
N ILE A 334 -7.34 -13.28 -10.10
CA ILE A 334 -8.44 -13.86 -9.35
C ILE A 334 -9.76 -13.36 -9.94
N ASP A 335 -10.13 -13.95 -11.08
CA ASP A 335 -11.43 -13.70 -11.72
C ASP A 335 -12.53 -14.55 -11.11
N PHE A 336 -13.79 -14.12 -11.20
CA PHE A 336 -14.95 -14.88 -10.69
C PHE A 336 -15.04 -16.29 -11.30
N ASP A 337 -14.71 -16.46 -12.59
CA ASP A 337 -14.67 -17.77 -13.26
C ASP A 337 -13.51 -18.65 -12.80
N THR A 338 -12.42 -18.04 -12.31
CA THR A 338 -11.41 -18.80 -11.58
C THR A 338 -11.94 -19.17 -10.20
N MET A 339 -12.46 -18.21 -9.43
CA MET A 339 -13.01 -18.42 -8.07
C MET A 339 -14.12 -19.47 -8.00
N SER A 340 -15.01 -19.55 -8.99
CA SER A 340 -16.08 -20.56 -9.05
C SER A 340 -15.54 -21.98 -9.23
N LYS A 341 -14.34 -22.12 -9.81
CA LYS A 341 -13.57 -23.37 -9.86
C LYS A 341 -12.75 -23.61 -8.58
N LEU A 342 -12.56 -22.58 -7.74
CA LEU A 342 -11.81 -22.64 -6.48
C LEU A 342 -12.63 -23.10 -5.26
N THR A 343 -13.96 -23.24 -5.35
CA THR A 343 -14.82 -23.57 -4.19
C THR A 343 -14.49 -24.91 -3.51
N ASN A 344 -13.83 -25.84 -4.21
CA ASN A 344 -13.39 -27.15 -3.67
C ASN A 344 -11.87 -27.25 -3.47
N ILE A 345 -11.14 -26.14 -3.51
CA ILE A 345 -9.67 -26.13 -3.46
C ILE A 345 -9.21 -25.89 -2.02
N SER A 346 -8.29 -26.73 -1.53
CA SER A 346 -7.72 -26.59 -0.19
C SER A 346 -6.97 -25.26 -0.03
N ALA A 347 -6.90 -24.73 1.20
CA ALA A 347 -6.14 -23.52 1.52
C ALA A 347 -4.67 -23.60 1.02
N LYS A 348 -4.09 -24.80 1.01
CA LYS A 348 -2.76 -25.10 0.48
C LYS A 348 -2.65 -24.83 -1.02
N ALA A 349 -3.65 -25.21 -1.81
CA ALA A 349 -3.64 -24.98 -3.25
C ALA A 349 -3.97 -23.52 -3.61
N LEU A 350 -4.79 -22.82 -2.82
CA LEU A 350 -4.93 -21.36 -2.91
C LEU A 350 -3.59 -20.64 -2.66
N LYS A 351 -2.84 -21.07 -1.64
CA LYS A 351 -1.49 -20.56 -1.37
C LYS A 351 -0.54 -20.81 -2.55
N GLN A 352 -0.61 -21.99 -3.18
CA GLN A 352 0.18 -22.29 -4.38
C GLN A 352 -0.16 -21.40 -5.57
N MET A 353 -1.45 -21.10 -5.81
CA MET A 353 -1.87 -20.18 -6.86
C MET A 353 -1.40 -18.74 -6.61
N MET A 354 -1.14 -18.39 -5.36
CA MET A 354 -0.73 -17.06 -4.92
C MET A 354 0.77 -16.91 -4.69
N ILE A 355 1.59 -17.91 -5.04
CA ILE A 355 3.05 -17.89 -4.88
C ILE A 355 3.66 -16.62 -5.49
N LEU A 356 3.17 -16.17 -6.65
CA LEU A 356 3.69 -14.95 -7.29
C LEU A 356 3.53 -13.72 -6.38
N ALA A 357 2.36 -13.54 -5.76
CA ALA A 357 2.15 -12.44 -4.83
C ALA A 357 2.95 -12.61 -3.53
N ASP A 358 3.17 -13.83 -3.06
CA ASP A 358 4.01 -14.06 -1.88
C ASP A 358 5.48 -13.73 -2.18
N ILE A 359 6.02 -14.11 -3.35
CA ILE A 359 7.36 -13.72 -3.80
C ILE A 359 7.48 -12.19 -3.82
N LYS A 360 6.50 -11.49 -4.41
CA LYS A 360 6.47 -10.02 -4.43
C LYS A 360 6.46 -9.43 -3.01
N ALA A 361 5.64 -10.00 -2.13
CA ALA A 361 5.55 -9.56 -0.75
C ALA A 361 6.88 -9.78 -0.01
N GLN A 362 7.55 -10.92 -0.21
CA GLN A 362 8.86 -11.20 0.38
C GLN A 362 9.93 -10.21 -0.08
N MET A 363 10.00 -9.88 -1.37
CA MET A 363 10.91 -8.84 -1.87
C MET A 363 10.63 -7.48 -1.22
N ARG A 364 9.36 -7.13 -1.02
CA ARG A 364 8.99 -5.87 -0.34
C ARG A 364 9.29 -5.92 1.16
N LYS A 365 9.17 -7.08 1.82
CA LYS A 365 9.48 -7.26 3.25
C LYS A 365 10.93 -6.91 3.58
N GLU A 366 11.88 -7.09 2.66
CA GLU A 366 13.29 -6.69 2.87
C GLU A 366 13.42 -5.22 3.29
N THR A 367 12.77 -4.30 2.56
CA THR A 367 12.77 -2.87 2.88
C THR A 367 11.85 -2.53 4.05
N HIS A 368 10.69 -3.21 4.13
CA HIS A 368 9.71 -2.95 5.19
C HIS A 368 10.19 -3.41 6.57
N ASP A 369 11.10 -4.38 6.65
CA ASP A 369 11.73 -4.80 7.90
C ASP A 369 12.60 -3.69 8.50
N GLU A 370 13.32 -2.95 7.66
CA GLU A 370 14.07 -1.78 8.10
C GLU A 370 13.14 -0.68 8.61
N TYR A 371 12.04 -0.44 7.91
CA TYR A 371 11.02 0.53 8.32
C TYR A 371 10.36 0.13 9.64
N LEU A 372 9.93 -1.12 9.82
CA LEU A 372 9.30 -1.60 11.06
C LEU A 372 10.26 -1.56 12.25
N LYS A 373 11.53 -1.91 12.05
CA LYS A 373 12.55 -1.79 13.10
C LYS A 373 12.78 -0.32 13.49
N ARG A 374 12.80 0.59 12.51
CA ARG A 374 12.88 2.04 12.77
C ARG A 374 11.64 2.55 13.50
N ILE A 375 10.45 2.11 13.09
CA ILE A 375 9.17 2.41 13.75
C ILE A 375 9.23 2.01 15.21
N ALA A 376 9.58 0.75 15.50
CA ALA A 376 9.65 0.25 16.87
C ALA A 376 10.61 1.10 17.72
N ASN A 377 11.82 1.36 17.22
CA ASN A 377 12.79 2.21 17.91
C ASN A 377 12.30 3.64 18.13
N LEU A 378 11.56 4.21 17.18
CA LEU A 378 11.01 5.56 17.29
C LEU A 378 9.90 5.60 18.33
N ILE A 379 8.97 4.65 18.30
CA ILE A 379 7.88 4.51 19.28
C ILE A 379 8.45 4.34 20.69
N ILE A 380 9.43 3.45 20.88
CA ILE A 380 10.11 3.26 22.17
C ILE A 380 10.71 4.57 22.68
N THR A 381 11.33 5.35 21.79
CA THR A 381 11.93 6.64 22.15
C THR A 381 10.87 7.67 22.52
N ILE A 382 9.74 7.70 21.79
CA ILE A 382 8.60 8.58 22.09
C ILE A 382 7.98 8.23 23.44
N ILE A 383 7.81 6.93 23.73
CA ILE A 383 7.26 6.47 25.01
C ILE A 383 8.15 6.91 26.17
N GLY A 384 9.46 6.64 26.07
CA GLY A 384 10.39 6.94 27.16
C GLY A 384 10.73 8.42 27.36
N LYS A 385 10.66 9.26 26.31
CA LYS A 385 11.04 10.68 26.39
C LYS A 385 9.89 11.68 26.36
N VAL A 386 8.73 11.30 25.82
CA VAL A 386 7.64 12.25 25.55
C VAL A 386 6.38 11.91 26.32
N THR A 387 5.89 10.66 26.25
CA THR A 387 4.57 10.35 26.82
C THR A 387 4.61 9.92 28.29
N HIS A 388 5.67 9.23 28.74
CA HIS A 388 5.82 8.74 30.12
C HIS A 388 7.04 9.37 30.81
N VAL A 389 7.16 10.70 30.74
CA VAL A 389 8.28 11.44 31.33
C VAL A 389 8.33 11.25 32.86
N ASP A 390 7.17 11.13 33.49
CA ASP A 390 7.04 11.05 34.95
C ASP A 390 7.28 9.63 35.51
N ASP A 391 7.24 8.59 34.65
CA ASP A 391 7.37 7.19 35.07
C ASP A 391 8.79 6.67 34.83
N VAL A 392 9.62 6.80 35.88
CA VAL A 392 11.04 6.39 35.86
C VAL A 392 11.20 4.91 35.54
N ALA A 393 10.27 4.05 35.99
CA ALA A 393 10.36 2.61 35.78
C ALA A 393 10.20 2.26 34.29
N VAL A 394 9.15 2.80 33.65
CA VAL A 394 8.88 2.61 32.22
C VAL A 394 10.03 3.13 31.36
N ARG A 395 10.64 4.26 31.75
CA ARG A 395 11.79 4.81 31.03
C ARG A 395 13.00 3.88 31.05
N THR A 396 13.37 3.35 32.21
CA THR A 396 14.48 2.37 32.31
C THR A 396 14.19 1.05 31.60
N GLU A 397 12.93 0.63 31.57
CA GLU A 397 12.51 -0.54 30.78
C GLU A 397 12.61 -0.26 29.28
N CYS A 398 12.18 0.92 28.80
CA CYS A 398 12.25 1.31 27.40
C CYS A 398 13.69 1.33 26.84
N GLU A 399 14.68 1.72 27.64
CA GLU A 399 16.08 1.72 27.23
C GLU A 399 16.65 0.30 27.00
N ARG A 400 16.10 -0.70 27.70
CA ARG A 400 16.52 -2.11 27.58
C ARG A 400 15.67 -2.88 26.59
N MET A 401 14.43 -2.44 26.36
CA MET A 401 13.44 -3.16 25.57
C MET A 401 13.90 -3.34 24.12
N LYS A 402 13.83 -4.58 23.64
CA LYS A 402 14.01 -4.92 22.23
C LYS A 402 12.72 -5.53 21.71
N VAL A 403 12.13 -4.86 20.74
CA VAL A 403 10.92 -5.34 20.07
C VAL A 403 11.32 -5.98 18.74
N GLY A 404 10.86 -7.21 18.52
CA GLY A 404 10.86 -7.87 17.22
C GLY A 404 9.50 -7.76 16.56
N HIS A 405 9.43 -8.09 15.28
CA HIS A 405 8.18 -8.14 14.53
C HIS A 405 8.09 -9.41 13.70
N GLU A 406 6.88 -9.91 13.52
CA GLU A 406 6.56 -11.01 12.62
C GLU A 406 5.36 -10.63 11.74
N TYR A 407 5.48 -10.88 10.44
CA TYR A 407 4.36 -10.75 9.52
C TYR A 407 3.44 -11.95 9.68
N GLN A 408 2.15 -11.67 9.71
CA GLN A 408 1.15 -12.72 9.65
C GLN A 408 0.83 -13.05 8.20
N GLU A 409 0.64 -14.33 7.90
CA GLU A 409 0.19 -14.73 6.58
C GLU A 409 -1.21 -14.19 6.30
N PRO A 410 -1.46 -13.63 5.09
CA PRO A 410 -2.72 -13.00 4.74
C PRO A 410 -3.89 -14.00 4.74
N PHE A 411 -3.64 -15.23 4.29
CA PHE A 411 -4.59 -16.32 4.31
C PHE A 411 -4.38 -17.11 5.59
N GLY A 412 -5.47 -17.38 6.32
CA GLY A 412 -5.38 -18.24 7.50
C GLY A 412 -4.93 -19.63 7.10
N GLU A 413 -4.11 -20.25 7.93
CA GLU A 413 -4.02 -21.71 7.91
C GLU A 413 -5.42 -22.28 8.14
N ASP A 414 -5.70 -23.43 7.53
CA ASP A 414 -6.92 -24.16 7.79
C ASP A 414 -6.93 -24.51 9.28
N ILE A 415 -7.72 -23.75 10.06
CA ILE A 415 -7.77 -23.83 11.53
C ILE A 415 -8.03 -25.28 11.96
N THR A 416 -8.84 -26.00 11.18
CA THR A 416 -9.16 -27.40 11.40
C THR A 416 -7.94 -28.30 11.22
N GLU A 417 -7.15 -28.10 10.16
CA GLU A 417 -5.93 -28.90 9.91
C GLU A 417 -4.84 -28.59 10.94
N ALA A 418 -4.63 -27.31 11.25
CA ALA A 418 -3.65 -26.86 12.25
C ALA A 418 -3.98 -27.41 13.65
N ILE A 419 -5.24 -27.32 14.09
CA ILE A 419 -5.69 -27.89 15.37
C ILE A 419 -5.55 -29.42 15.37
N THR A 420 -5.92 -30.08 14.28
CA THR A 420 -5.81 -31.54 14.19
C THR A 420 -4.35 -32.00 14.28
N ASN A 421 -3.43 -31.30 13.62
CA ASN A 421 -2.00 -31.59 13.70
C ASN A 421 -1.43 -31.29 15.08
N ALA A 422 -1.80 -30.16 15.68
CA ALA A 422 -1.36 -29.79 17.03
C ALA A 422 -1.87 -30.79 18.09
N ILE A 423 -3.12 -31.26 17.99
CA ILE A 423 -3.65 -32.34 18.86
C ILE A 423 -2.87 -33.64 18.67
N LYS A 424 -2.55 -34.01 17.43
CA LYS A 424 -1.72 -35.20 17.15
C LYS A 424 -0.32 -35.09 17.75
N GLU A 425 0.31 -33.92 17.67
CA GLU A 425 1.65 -33.69 18.24
C GLU A 425 1.63 -33.71 19.78
N VAL A 426 0.61 -33.13 20.41
CA VAL A 426 0.45 -33.24 21.87
C VAL A 426 0.25 -34.70 22.29
N ASN A 427 -0.59 -35.45 21.57
CA ASN A 427 -0.81 -36.87 21.84
C ASN A 427 0.44 -37.73 21.59
N ALA A 428 1.28 -37.34 20.64
CA ALA A 428 2.57 -37.97 20.36
C ALA A 428 3.68 -37.53 21.34
N GLY A 429 3.40 -36.59 22.25
CA GLY A 429 4.36 -36.06 23.23
C GLY A 429 5.36 -35.05 22.68
N GLY A 430 5.18 -34.55 21.46
CA GLY A 430 6.05 -33.56 20.82
C GLY A 430 5.79 -32.11 21.25
N MET A 431 4.62 -31.82 21.84
CA MET A 431 4.21 -30.48 22.22
C MET A 431 3.52 -30.46 23.59
N SER A 432 3.74 -29.38 24.36
CA SER A 432 3.07 -29.21 25.65
C SER A 432 1.62 -28.72 25.48
N LYS A 433 0.75 -29.03 26.45
CA LYS A 433 -0.63 -28.49 26.47
C LYS A 433 -0.65 -26.96 26.54
N GLU A 434 0.35 -26.34 27.17
CA GLU A 434 0.44 -24.88 27.24
C GLU A 434 0.75 -24.26 25.88
N THR A 435 1.66 -24.88 25.13
CA THR A 435 2.02 -24.45 23.78
C THR A 435 0.86 -24.68 22.80
N LEU A 436 0.05 -25.73 23.00
CA LEU A 436 -1.17 -25.95 22.23
C LEU A 436 -2.19 -24.82 22.41
N ILE A 437 -2.40 -24.35 23.64
CA ILE A 437 -3.30 -23.21 23.93
C ILE A 437 -2.74 -21.92 23.30
N GLU A 438 -1.41 -21.76 23.31
CA GLU A 438 -0.75 -20.60 22.70
C GLU A 438 -0.84 -20.59 21.18
N LEU A 439 -0.78 -21.76 20.54
CA LEU A 439 -0.89 -21.91 19.10
C LEU A 439 -2.34 -21.96 18.61
N ASN A 440 -3.32 -22.16 19.51
CA ASN A 440 -4.71 -22.28 19.12
C ASN A 440 -5.29 -20.92 18.66
N PRO A 441 -5.67 -20.77 17.38
CA PRO A 441 -6.20 -19.52 16.85
C PRO A 441 -7.65 -19.22 17.30
N LEU A 442 -8.35 -20.19 17.89
CA LEU A 442 -9.72 -20.01 18.41
C LEU A 442 -9.74 -19.39 19.81
N VAL A 443 -8.61 -19.39 20.51
CA VAL A 443 -8.49 -18.85 21.86
C VAL A 443 -8.11 -17.37 21.78
N LYS A 444 -9.09 -16.49 22.04
CA LYS A 444 -8.89 -15.04 22.03
C LYS A 444 -8.05 -14.55 23.21
N ASP A 445 -8.35 -15.03 24.41
CA ASP A 445 -7.58 -14.73 25.62
C ASP A 445 -6.87 -15.98 26.12
N LYS A 446 -5.60 -16.11 25.70
CA LYS A 446 -4.74 -17.25 26.01
C LYS A 446 -4.42 -17.34 27.50
N ALA A 447 -4.37 -16.21 28.20
CA ALA A 447 -4.05 -16.19 29.63
C ALA A 447 -5.25 -16.64 30.47
N GLN A 448 -6.45 -16.15 30.13
CA GLN A 448 -7.67 -16.58 30.80
C GLN A 448 -7.96 -18.07 30.54
N GLU A 449 -7.72 -18.55 29.32
CA GLU A 449 -7.96 -19.96 28.98
C GLU A 449 -7.02 -20.91 29.74
N LYS A 450 -5.74 -20.54 29.88
CA LYS A 450 -4.79 -21.28 30.74
C LYS A 450 -5.30 -21.35 32.18
N GLN A 451 -5.85 -20.27 32.72
CA GLN A 451 -6.41 -20.24 34.07
C GLN A 451 -7.67 -21.11 34.20
N ARG A 452 -8.57 -21.08 33.20
CA ARG A 452 -9.77 -21.93 33.19
C ARG A 452 -9.39 -23.41 33.15
N ILE A 453 -8.48 -23.81 32.28
CA ILE A 453 -8.01 -25.20 32.18
C ILE A 453 -7.33 -25.65 33.47
N ALA A 454 -6.49 -24.79 34.08
CA ALA A 454 -5.87 -25.10 35.37
C ALA A 454 -6.91 -25.28 36.49
N SER A 455 -7.98 -24.48 36.50
CA SER A 455 -9.07 -24.62 37.45
C SER A 455 -9.89 -25.90 37.23
N GLU A 456 -10.15 -26.26 35.97
CA GLU A 456 -10.83 -27.50 35.60
C GLU A 456 -10.00 -28.74 35.94
N GLU A 457 -8.69 -28.72 35.69
CA GLU A 457 -7.79 -29.81 36.09
C GLU A 457 -7.69 -29.96 37.60
N ALA A 458 -7.75 -28.86 38.37
CA ALA A 458 -7.77 -28.91 39.82
C ALA A 458 -9.06 -29.53 40.37
N ILE A 459 -10.21 -29.15 39.80
CA ILE A 459 -11.52 -29.72 40.14
C ILE A 459 -11.53 -31.22 39.80
N ARG A 460 -11.07 -31.60 38.61
CA ARG A 460 -11.05 -33.01 38.19
C ARG A 460 -10.14 -33.87 39.06
N LYS A 461 -8.98 -33.35 39.49
CA LYS A 461 -8.10 -34.04 40.45
C LYS A 461 -8.77 -34.20 41.82
N GLN A 462 -9.54 -33.21 42.28
CA GLN A 462 -10.31 -33.33 43.52
C GLN A 462 -11.40 -34.40 43.39
N GLU A 463 -12.12 -34.45 42.27
CA GLU A 463 -13.13 -35.48 41.99
C GLU A 463 -12.50 -36.89 41.87
N GLU A 464 -11.35 -37.02 41.19
CA GLU A 464 -10.59 -38.28 41.09
C GLU A 464 -10.08 -38.74 42.48
N LEU A 465 -9.64 -37.81 43.34
CA LEU A 465 -9.25 -38.11 44.72
C LEU A 465 -10.45 -38.51 45.59
N GLU A 466 -11.61 -37.89 45.37
CA GLU A 466 -12.86 -38.26 46.05
C GLU A 466 -13.39 -39.62 45.58
N GLN A 467 -13.30 -39.93 44.29
CA GLN A 467 -13.65 -41.24 43.74
C GLN A 467 -12.68 -42.32 44.20
N TYR A 468 -11.37 -42.04 44.23
CA TYR A 468 -10.39 -42.96 44.79
C TYR A 468 -10.66 -43.25 46.27
N LYS A 469 -10.98 -42.22 47.06
CA LYS A 469 -11.43 -42.40 48.44
C LYS A 469 -12.69 -43.27 48.50
N ARG A 470 -13.72 -43.03 47.69
CA ARG A 470 -14.94 -43.87 47.66
C ARG A 470 -14.64 -45.32 47.28
N SER A 471 -13.77 -45.57 46.31
CA SER A 471 -13.37 -46.93 45.90
C SER A 471 -12.56 -47.72 46.94
N ILE A 472 -11.90 -47.03 47.89
CA ILE A 472 -11.21 -47.67 49.02
C ILE A 472 -12.19 -48.03 50.15
N PHE A 473 -13.33 -47.34 50.22
CA PHE A 473 -14.31 -47.49 51.30
C PHE A 473 -15.57 -48.31 50.94
N GLU A 474 -15.70 -48.78 49.69
CA GLU A 474 -16.73 -49.77 49.30
C GLU A 474 -16.09 -51.15 49.09
N PRO A 475 -16.36 -52.16 49.96
CA PRO A 475 -16.00 -53.53 49.67
C PRO A 475 -16.87 -54.04 48.52
N THR A 476 -16.27 -54.66 47.52
CA THR A 476 -16.98 -55.55 46.59
C THR A 476 -17.65 -56.66 47.40
N GLU A 477 -18.98 -56.64 47.46
CA GLU A 477 -19.79 -57.80 47.87
C GLU A 477 -19.73 -58.92 46.84
#